data_AF-F6ZBQ9-F1
#
_entry.id   AF-F6ZBQ9-F1
#
_cell.length_a   1.000
_cell.length_b   1.000
_cell.length_c   1.000
_cell.angle_alpha   90.00
_cell.angle_beta   90.00
_cell.angle_gamma   90.00
#
_symmetry.space_group_name_H-M   'P 1'
#
loop_
_entity.id
_entity.type
_entity.pdbx_description
1 polymer ?
#
loop_
_entity_poly.entity_id
_entity_poly.type
_entity_poly.pdbx_seq_one_letter_code
_entity_poly.pdbx_strand_id
1 'polypeptide(L)'
;MSDYKTRSQDTGKSNRIALIKKSDGNQLFKNEKYDAAIIKYTEGLLYAKPNTIENGTDRNFEDSMIVTLYSNRSACWFHLKKYEYCVCDIQRAFFHGGCNTNIYSKLVSRLVWSYWYIGDFSKCESTLTKWKDGIGHELQDKLKKVNRNKETKFEWREYIVRRKEKKKGSNLNNENKSVRNLSAKVKMNITPQKGRHYFTTFNTETNECLLEEVAYLGVLNPEFFSTHCSYCLTPCKSSGIPCLGCSCTIYCDEQCRISAWKIYHWMECSVIPMLAIKCMELRVAVRALLTGAYELGETPQHDTTHTCT
;
A
#
# COMPACT_ATOMS: atom_id res chain seq x y z
N MET A 1 10.69 32.07 22.97
CA MET A 1 11.12 31.67 21.61
C MET A 1 9.87 31.30 20.84
N SER A 2 9.69 32.02 19.74
CA SER A 2 8.41 32.35 19.10
C SER A 2 7.63 31.16 18.55
N ASP A 3 6.31 31.26 18.72
CA ASP A 3 5.26 30.53 18.01
C ASP A 3 5.59 30.35 16.53
N TYR A 4 6.02 29.13 16.16
CA TYR A 4 6.03 28.68 14.78
C TYR A 4 4.58 28.35 14.41
N LYS A 5 3.78 29.39 14.14
CA LYS A 5 2.46 29.24 13.51
C LYS A 5 2.66 28.36 12.27
N THR A 6 2.12 27.16 12.34
CA THR A 6 2.08 26.16 11.27
C THR A 6 1.57 26.82 9.99
N ARG A 7 2.50 27.18 9.09
CA ARG A 7 2.15 27.40 7.68
C ARG A 7 1.42 26.13 7.26
N SER A 8 0.15 26.25 6.90
CA SER A 8 -0.62 25.13 6.34
C SER A 8 0.11 24.63 5.10
N GLN A 9 0.96 23.63 5.26
CA GLN A 9 1.62 22.97 4.15
C GLN A 9 0.51 22.27 3.36
N ASP A 10 0.28 22.72 2.13
CA ASP A 10 -0.68 22.10 1.23
C ASP A 10 -0.29 20.64 1.03
N THR A 11 -0.98 19.74 1.72
CA THR A 11 -0.75 18.30 1.62
C THR A 11 -1.26 17.72 0.29
N GLY A 12 -1.88 18.57 -0.54
CA GLY A 12 -2.55 18.25 -1.79
C GLY A 12 -3.83 17.44 -1.60
N LYS A 13 -4.26 17.13 -0.38
CA LYS A 13 -5.55 16.45 -0.12
C LYS A 13 -6.71 17.41 -0.40
N SER A 14 -7.65 16.97 -1.24
CA SER A 14 -8.82 17.75 -1.66
C SER A 14 -10.04 16.87 -1.89
N ASN A 15 -11.06 16.98 -1.02
CA ASN A 15 -12.34 16.28 -1.22
C ASN A 15 -13.06 16.72 -2.50
N ARG A 16 -12.84 17.96 -2.97
CA ARG A 16 -13.34 18.42 -4.27
C ARG A 16 -12.77 17.59 -5.41
N ILE A 17 -11.46 17.38 -5.43
CA ILE A 17 -10.81 16.54 -6.45
C ILE A 17 -11.27 15.08 -6.29
N ALA A 18 -11.32 14.57 -5.07
CA ALA A 18 -11.79 13.21 -4.79
C ALA A 18 -13.22 12.97 -5.30
N LEU A 19 -14.11 13.95 -5.15
CA LEU A 19 -15.49 13.89 -5.63
C LEU A 19 -15.59 13.84 -7.17
N ILE A 20 -14.75 14.60 -7.87
CA ILE A 20 -14.68 14.55 -9.34
C ILE A 20 -14.25 13.15 -9.77
N LYS A 21 -13.17 12.62 -9.20
CA LYS A 21 -12.67 11.27 -9.50
C LYS A 21 -13.67 10.16 -9.16
N LYS A 22 -14.40 10.31 -8.06
CA LYS A 22 -15.52 9.43 -7.71
C LYS A 22 -16.58 9.44 -8.80
N SER A 23 -16.94 10.62 -9.30
CA SER A 23 -17.98 10.77 -10.32
C SER A 23 -17.55 10.16 -11.65
N ASP A 24 -16.30 10.38 -12.08
CA ASP A 24 -15.70 9.73 -13.25
C ASP A 24 -15.73 8.20 -13.11
N GLY A 25 -15.32 7.69 -11.93
CA GLY A 25 -15.34 6.27 -11.62
C GLY A 25 -16.75 5.69 -11.66
N ASN A 26 -17.75 6.41 -11.13
CA ASN A 26 -19.15 5.99 -11.17
C ASN A 26 -19.69 5.90 -12.60
N GLN A 27 -19.32 6.84 -13.48
CA GLN A 27 -19.70 6.79 -14.89
C GLN A 27 -19.09 5.57 -15.60
N LEU A 28 -17.80 5.29 -15.35
CA LEU A 28 -17.13 4.12 -15.89
C LEU A 28 -17.74 2.81 -15.36
N PHE A 29 -18.11 2.78 -14.07
CA PHE A 29 -18.76 1.64 -13.44
C PHE A 29 -20.12 1.34 -14.07
N LYS A 30 -20.95 2.37 -14.31
CA LYS A 30 -22.25 2.22 -15.00
C LYS A 30 -22.11 1.64 -16.41
N ASN A 31 -21.00 1.92 -17.07
CA ASN A 31 -20.67 1.40 -18.39
C ASN A 31 -19.90 0.07 -18.34
N GLU A 32 -19.86 -0.61 -17.18
CA GLU A 32 -19.18 -1.89 -16.95
C GLU A 32 -17.67 -1.88 -17.21
N LYS A 33 -17.05 -0.68 -17.29
CA LYS A 33 -15.60 -0.51 -17.47
C LYS A 33 -14.88 -0.55 -16.12
N TYR A 34 -14.92 -1.71 -15.46
CA TYR A 34 -14.47 -1.85 -14.07
C TYR A 34 -12.99 -1.53 -13.85
N ASP A 35 -12.08 -1.99 -14.72
CA ASP A 35 -10.64 -1.70 -14.61
C ASP A 35 -10.35 -0.19 -14.66
N ALA A 36 -11.01 0.53 -15.56
CA ALA A 36 -10.88 1.99 -15.68
C ALA A 36 -11.51 2.70 -14.47
N ALA A 37 -12.65 2.22 -13.98
CA ALA A 37 -13.30 2.75 -12.79
C ALA A 37 -12.41 2.62 -11.55
N ILE A 38 -11.71 1.48 -11.39
CA ILE A 38 -10.75 1.27 -10.30
C ILE A 38 -9.65 2.32 -10.32
N ILE A 39 -9.09 2.64 -11.49
CA ILE A 39 -8.06 3.68 -11.62
C ILE A 39 -8.60 5.01 -11.09
N LYS A 40 -9.83 5.39 -11.47
CA LYS A 40 -10.45 6.64 -10.99
C LYS A 40 -10.77 6.63 -9.49
N TYR A 41 -11.22 5.51 -8.92
CA TYR A 41 -11.39 5.43 -7.47
C TYR A 41 -10.05 5.49 -6.72
N THR A 42 -8.98 4.89 -7.26
CA THR A 42 -7.62 4.99 -6.71
C THR A 42 -7.08 6.42 -6.79
N GLU A 43 -7.28 7.13 -7.91
CA GLU A 43 -7.02 8.56 -8.01
C GLU A 43 -7.81 9.34 -6.95
N GLY A 44 -9.10 9.04 -6.78
CA GLY A 44 -9.93 9.69 -5.76
C GLY A 44 -9.40 9.49 -4.33
N LEU A 45 -8.95 8.28 -4.00
CA LEU A 45 -8.39 7.96 -2.68
C LEU A 45 -7.12 8.78 -2.40
N LEU A 46 -6.30 9.04 -3.41
CA LEU A 46 -5.10 9.85 -3.29
C LEU A 46 -5.39 11.26 -2.76
N TYR A 47 -6.53 11.84 -3.15
CA TYR A 47 -6.94 13.18 -2.75
C TYR A 47 -7.91 13.23 -1.57
N ALA A 48 -8.57 12.12 -1.22
CA ALA A 48 -9.54 12.11 -0.14
C ALA A 48 -8.90 12.51 1.21
N LYS A 49 -9.53 13.48 1.89
CA LYS A 49 -9.15 13.89 3.25
C LYS A 49 -9.63 12.83 4.25
N PRO A 50 -8.83 12.47 5.26
CA PRO A 50 -9.34 11.77 6.43
C PRO A 50 -10.47 12.57 7.06
N ASN A 51 -11.46 11.90 7.64
CA ASN A 51 -12.46 12.60 8.45
C ASN A 51 -11.74 13.18 9.66
N THR A 52 -11.66 14.51 9.77
CA THR A 52 -11.25 15.17 11.00
C THR A 52 -12.48 15.21 11.92
N ILE A 53 -12.37 14.62 13.10
CA ILE A 53 -13.35 14.88 14.17
C ILE A 53 -13.03 16.28 14.69
N GLU A 54 -13.38 17.31 13.93
CA GLU A 54 -13.29 18.68 14.43
C GLU A 54 -14.45 18.87 15.40
N ASN A 55 -14.11 18.91 16.69
CA ASN A 55 -14.95 19.42 17.77
C ASN A 55 -16.33 18.77 17.90
N GLY A 56 -16.38 17.47 18.22
CA GLY A 56 -17.35 16.84 19.13
C GLY A 56 -18.86 17.13 19.04
N THR A 57 -19.36 17.85 18.03
CA THR A 57 -20.72 18.41 18.07
C THR A 57 -21.52 18.25 16.78
N ASP A 58 -20.91 17.89 15.65
CA ASP A 58 -21.67 17.45 14.48
C ASP A 58 -21.53 15.95 14.26
N ARG A 59 -22.45 15.20 14.91
CA ARG A 59 -22.83 13.83 14.52
C ARG A 59 -23.66 13.81 13.24
N ASN A 60 -23.45 14.75 12.33
CA ASN A 60 -23.89 14.60 10.96
C ASN A 60 -22.94 13.58 10.33
N PHE A 61 -23.46 12.36 10.17
CA PHE A 61 -22.89 11.22 9.45
C PHE A 61 -22.68 11.60 7.96
N GLU A 62 -21.85 12.59 7.67
CA GLU A 62 -21.40 12.80 6.30
C GLU A 62 -20.58 11.57 5.89
N ASP A 63 -21.01 10.92 4.82
CA ASP A 63 -20.37 9.74 4.29
C ASP A 63 -18.87 10.01 4.09
N SER A 64 -18.02 9.26 4.80
CA SER A 64 -16.58 9.40 4.62
C SER A 64 -16.24 9.18 3.14
N MET A 65 -15.58 10.18 2.53
CA MET A 65 -15.16 10.09 1.12
C MET A 65 -14.27 8.87 0.90
N ILE A 66 -13.39 8.58 1.86
CA ILE A 66 -12.50 7.42 1.85
C ILE A 66 -13.31 6.11 1.84
N VAL A 67 -14.29 5.98 2.74
CA VAL A 67 -15.17 4.80 2.80
C VAL A 67 -15.97 4.64 1.52
N THR A 68 -16.53 5.72 0.99
CA THR A 68 -17.30 5.68 -0.25
C THR A 68 -16.44 5.19 -1.42
N LEU A 69 -15.21 5.70 -1.53
CA LEU A 69 -14.28 5.31 -2.59
C LEU A 69 -13.84 3.85 -2.46
N TYR A 70 -13.52 3.37 -1.25
CA TYR A 70 -13.21 1.95 -1.03
C TYR A 70 -14.43 1.05 -1.28
N SER A 71 -15.64 1.50 -0.91
CA SER A 71 -16.88 0.80 -1.23
C SER A 71 -17.12 0.69 -2.72
N ASN A 72 -16.87 1.75 -3.50
CA ASN A 72 -17.04 1.70 -4.94
C ASN A 72 -15.94 0.85 -5.62
N ARG A 73 -14.69 0.98 -5.17
CA ARG A 73 -13.56 0.21 -5.71
C ARG A 73 -13.69 -1.29 -5.43
N SER A 74 -14.14 -1.67 -4.22
CA SER A 74 -14.49 -3.06 -3.91
C SER A 74 -15.60 -3.62 -4.79
N ALA A 75 -16.52 -2.79 -5.30
CA ALA A 75 -17.58 -3.26 -6.20
C ALA A 75 -16.98 -3.68 -7.53
N CYS A 76 -16.07 -2.87 -8.09
CA CYS A 76 -15.33 -3.23 -9.30
C CYS A 76 -14.55 -4.54 -9.11
N TRP A 77 -13.82 -4.68 -8.00
CA TRP A 77 -13.06 -5.91 -7.73
C TRP A 77 -13.97 -7.15 -7.66
N PHE A 78 -15.16 -7.00 -7.07
CA PHE A 78 -16.15 -8.06 -6.99
C PHE A 78 -16.63 -8.48 -8.39
N HIS A 79 -17.00 -7.52 -9.25
CA HIS A 79 -17.40 -7.79 -10.64
C HIS A 79 -16.27 -8.44 -11.46
N LEU A 80 -15.02 -8.07 -11.21
CA LEU A 80 -13.83 -8.67 -11.84
C LEU A 80 -13.42 -10.02 -11.23
N LYS A 81 -14.19 -10.57 -10.27
CA LYS A 81 -13.89 -11.82 -9.55
C LYS A 81 -12.53 -11.80 -8.84
N LYS A 82 -12.06 -10.61 -8.46
CA LYS A 82 -10.83 -10.38 -7.70
C LYS A 82 -11.18 -10.25 -6.22
N TYR A 83 -11.70 -11.33 -5.66
CA TYR A 83 -12.34 -11.33 -4.34
C TYR A 83 -11.40 -10.95 -3.21
N GLU A 84 -10.11 -11.26 -3.31
CA GLU A 84 -9.11 -10.90 -2.30
C GLU A 84 -8.91 -9.38 -2.20
N TYR A 85 -8.87 -8.70 -3.36
CA TYR A 85 -8.82 -7.24 -3.42
C TYR A 85 -10.13 -6.61 -2.92
N CYS A 86 -11.26 -7.25 -3.20
CA CYS A 86 -12.57 -6.83 -2.67
C CYS A 86 -12.57 -6.85 -1.13
N VAL A 87 -12.15 -7.97 -0.52
CA VAL A 87 -12.05 -8.12 0.94
C VAL A 87 -11.17 -7.03 1.55
N CYS A 88 -9.99 -6.77 0.98
CA CYS A 88 -9.09 -5.72 1.46
C CYS A 88 -9.75 -4.34 1.48
N ASP A 89 -10.37 -3.94 0.37
CA ASP A 89 -11.01 -2.63 0.28
C ASP A 89 -12.21 -2.51 1.23
N ILE A 90 -12.95 -3.59 1.46
CA ILE A 90 -14.04 -3.61 2.46
C ILE A 90 -13.48 -3.46 3.88
N GLN A 91 -12.41 -4.16 4.23
CA GLN A 91 -11.76 -4.06 5.53
C GLN A 91 -11.21 -2.63 5.78
N ARG A 92 -10.63 -2.00 4.75
CA ARG A 92 -10.19 -0.60 4.80
C ARG A 92 -11.36 0.35 5.02
N ALA A 93 -12.47 0.14 4.33
CA ALA A 93 -13.68 0.93 4.55
C ALA A 93 -14.17 0.83 6.00
N PHE A 94 -14.20 -0.37 6.58
CA PHE A 94 -14.58 -0.55 7.99
C PHE A 94 -13.58 0.07 8.96
N PHE A 95 -12.28 0.02 8.66
CA PHE A 95 -11.25 0.64 9.50
C PHE A 95 -11.42 2.18 9.57
N HIS A 96 -11.82 2.82 8.46
CA HIS A 96 -12.01 4.27 8.43
C HIS A 96 -13.33 4.74 9.08
N GLY A 97 -14.34 3.88 9.20
CA GLY A 97 -15.62 4.22 9.83
C GLY A 97 -16.43 5.28 9.06
N GLY A 98 -17.55 5.75 9.65
CA GLY A 98 -18.42 6.71 8.97
C GLY A 98 -19.21 6.12 7.79
N CYS A 99 -19.58 4.84 7.89
CA CYS A 99 -20.42 4.14 6.91
C CYS A 99 -21.91 4.40 7.21
N ASN A 100 -22.65 5.02 6.29
CA ASN A 100 -24.11 4.96 6.39
C ASN A 100 -24.63 3.51 6.23
N THR A 101 -25.86 3.25 6.69
CA THR A 101 -26.48 1.92 6.72
C THR A 101 -26.56 1.25 5.33
N ASN A 102 -26.70 2.03 4.26
CA ASN A 102 -26.83 1.51 2.89
C ASN A 102 -25.47 1.06 2.31
N ILE A 103 -24.41 1.84 2.53
CA ILE A 103 -23.04 1.45 2.21
C ILE A 103 -22.67 0.23 3.05
N TYR A 104 -23.02 0.26 4.33
CA TYR A 104 -22.73 -0.80 5.28
C TYR A 104 -23.27 -2.16 4.83
N SER A 105 -24.56 -2.26 4.50
CA SER A 105 -25.18 -3.52 4.06
C SER A 105 -24.56 -4.06 2.77
N LYS A 106 -24.28 -3.19 1.79
CA LYS A 106 -23.58 -3.55 0.53
C LYS A 106 -22.16 -4.08 0.78
N LEU A 107 -21.44 -3.50 1.74
CA LEU A 107 -20.11 -3.95 2.10
C LEU A 107 -20.16 -5.34 2.74
N VAL A 108 -21.02 -5.59 3.74
CA VAL A 108 -21.03 -6.92 4.38
C VAL A 108 -21.53 -8.01 3.43
N SER A 109 -22.53 -7.71 2.58
CA SER A 109 -23.01 -8.68 1.59
C SER A 109 -21.88 -9.11 0.64
N ARG A 110 -21.13 -8.15 0.09
CA ARG A 110 -19.96 -8.45 -0.75
C ARG A 110 -18.84 -9.14 0.02
N LEU A 111 -18.63 -8.81 1.29
CA LEU A 111 -17.61 -9.43 2.13
C LEU A 111 -17.89 -10.92 2.32
N VAL A 112 -19.12 -11.27 2.69
CA VAL A 112 -19.55 -12.66 2.86
C VAL A 112 -19.40 -13.43 1.55
N TRP A 113 -19.88 -12.89 0.43
CA TRP A 113 -19.70 -13.53 -0.87
C TRP A 113 -18.23 -13.67 -1.28
N SER A 114 -17.40 -12.66 -1.01
CA SER A 114 -15.99 -12.72 -1.36
C SER A 114 -15.27 -13.82 -0.57
N TYR A 115 -15.51 -13.94 0.74
CA TYR A 115 -14.98 -15.05 1.52
C TYR A 115 -15.50 -16.40 1.03
N TRP A 116 -16.77 -16.46 0.63
CA TRP A 116 -17.39 -17.67 0.11
C TRP A 116 -16.69 -18.14 -1.17
N TYR A 117 -16.45 -17.22 -2.12
CA TYR A 117 -15.75 -17.53 -3.37
C TYR A 117 -14.26 -17.83 -3.18
N ILE A 118 -13.63 -17.28 -2.14
CA ILE A 118 -12.25 -17.61 -1.74
C ILE A 118 -12.16 -19.01 -1.10
N GLY A 119 -13.27 -19.54 -0.58
CA GLY A 119 -13.32 -20.79 0.18
C GLY A 119 -12.98 -20.64 1.66
N ASP A 120 -12.99 -19.40 2.19
CA ASP A 120 -12.78 -19.12 3.62
C ASP A 120 -14.12 -19.10 4.36
N PHE A 121 -14.68 -20.29 4.56
CA PHE A 121 -16.01 -20.47 5.15
C PHE A 121 -16.08 -20.08 6.63
N SER A 122 -14.98 -20.23 7.38
CA SER A 122 -14.87 -19.75 8.75
C SER A 122 -15.07 -18.23 8.83
N LYS A 123 -14.47 -17.46 7.92
CA LYS A 123 -14.70 -16.01 7.85
C LYS A 123 -16.09 -15.65 7.34
N CYS A 124 -16.72 -16.47 6.50
CA CYS A 124 -18.12 -16.28 6.13
C CYS A 124 -19.03 -16.37 7.36
N GLU A 125 -18.93 -17.47 8.12
CA GLU A 125 -19.78 -17.73 9.30
C GLU A 125 -19.57 -16.68 10.40
N SER A 126 -18.32 -16.29 10.67
CA SER A 126 -18.03 -15.23 11.65
C SER A 126 -18.54 -13.86 11.20
N THR A 127 -18.44 -13.52 9.90
CA THR A 127 -19.00 -12.27 9.34
C THR A 127 -20.52 -12.27 9.44
N LEU A 128 -21.19 -13.36 9.09
CA LEU A 128 -22.64 -13.52 9.24
C LEU A 128 -23.09 -13.35 10.69
N THR A 129 -22.36 -13.97 11.63
CA THR A 129 -22.69 -13.92 13.06
C THR A 129 -22.51 -12.52 13.62
N LYS A 130 -21.48 -11.80 13.18
CA LYS A 130 -21.19 -10.42 13.61
C LYS A 130 -22.20 -9.41 13.04
N TRP A 131 -22.80 -9.67 11.88
CA TRP A 131 -23.60 -8.69 11.14
C TRP A 131 -24.99 -9.21 10.74
N LYS A 132 -25.64 -9.94 11.65
CA LYS A 132 -26.94 -10.61 11.42
C LYS A 132 -28.02 -9.66 10.89
N ASP A 133 -28.06 -8.44 11.39
CA ASP A 133 -29.12 -7.46 11.08
C ASP A 133 -28.94 -6.74 9.74
N GLY A 134 -27.76 -6.85 9.11
CA GLY A 134 -27.43 -6.17 7.85
C GLY A 134 -27.53 -7.05 6.60
N ILE A 135 -27.93 -8.31 6.75
CA ILE A 135 -27.85 -9.33 5.71
C ILE A 135 -29.25 -9.87 5.40
N GLY A 136 -29.68 -9.74 4.13
CA GLY A 136 -30.97 -10.27 3.69
C GLY A 136 -31.08 -11.80 3.88
N HIS A 137 -32.26 -12.26 4.28
CA HIS A 137 -32.57 -13.68 4.54
C HIS A 137 -32.15 -14.62 3.39
N GLU A 138 -32.24 -14.17 2.14
CA GLU A 138 -31.84 -14.92 0.95
C GLU A 138 -30.35 -15.35 0.97
N LEU A 139 -29.46 -14.50 1.52
CA LEU A 139 -28.04 -14.81 1.63
C LEU A 139 -27.80 -15.92 2.66
N GLN A 140 -28.52 -15.86 3.78
CA GLN A 140 -28.43 -16.86 4.84
C GLN A 140 -28.86 -18.24 4.33
N ASP A 141 -29.91 -18.30 3.51
CA ASP A 141 -30.45 -19.56 3.00
C ASP A 141 -29.61 -20.18 1.88
N LYS A 142 -28.97 -19.36 1.04
CA LYS A 142 -27.99 -19.83 0.04
C LYS A 142 -26.75 -20.44 0.70
N LEU A 143 -26.30 -19.90 1.84
CA LEU A 143 -25.11 -20.38 2.55
C LEU A 143 -25.37 -21.65 3.37
N LYS A 144 -26.58 -21.86 3.90
CA LYS A 144 -26.97 -23.12 4.57
C LYS A 144 -26.93 -24.35 3.67
N LYS A 145 -27.05 -24.17 2.35
CA LYS A 145 -27.14 -25.25 1.37
C LYS A 145 -25.81 -25.74 0.84
N VAL A 146 -24.68 -25.10 1.18
CA VAL A 146 -23.41 -25.46 0.57
C VAL A 146 -22.62 -26.48 1.40
N ASN A 147 -22.18 -27.52 0.70
CA ASN A 147 -21.48 -28.68 1.23
C ASN A 147 -20.09 -28.26 1.78
N ARG A 148 -19.84 -28.50 3.08
CA ARG A 148 -18.67 -28.09 3.87
C ARG A 148 -17.34 -28.78 3.49
N ASN A 149 -17.21 -29.35 2.30
CA ASN A 149 -16.14 -30.31 1.99
C ASN A 149 -14.94 -29.77 1.19
N LYS A 150 -14.71 -28.46 1.15
CA LYS A 150 -13.44 -27.89 0.65
C LYS A 150 -13.06 -26.63 1.43
N GLU A 151 -12.66 -26.79 2.68
CA GLU A 151 -11.90 -25.74 3.36
C GLU A 151 -10.55 -25.58 2.67
N THR A 152 -10.39 -24.54 1.86
CA THR A 152 -9.07 -24.05 1.49
C THR A 152 -8.66 -23.04 2.54
N LYS A 153 -7.79 -23.46 3.46
CA LYS A 153 -7.20 -22.59 4.48
C LYS A 153 -6.31 -21.54 3.80
N PHE A 154 -6.91 -20.46 3.32
CA PHE A 154 -6.16 -19.36 2.72
C PHE A 154 -5.59 -18.46 3.83
N GLU A 155 -4.40 -18.83 4.31
CA GLU A 155 -3.65 -18.01 5.24
C GLU A 155 -3.04 -16.82 4.51
N TRP A 156 -3.60 -15.62 4.77
CA TRP A 156 -3.15 -14.31 4.30
C TRP A 156 -1.63 -14.07 4.40
N ARG A 157 -0.94 -14.80 5.30
CA ARG A 157 0.52 -14.76 5.43
C ARG A 157 1.18 -15.15 4.11
N GLU A 158 0.74 -16.18 3.39
CA GLU A 158 1.41 -16.63 2.17
C GLU A 158 1.30 -15.68 0.97
N TYR A 159 0.24 -14.89 0.81
CA TYR A 159 0.11 -13.97 -0.33
C TYR A 159 1.01 -12.72 -0.19
N ILE A 160 1.08 -12.13 1.01
CA ILE A 160 2.01 -11.05 1.33
C ILE A 160 3.45 -11.57 1.34
N VAL A 161 3.66 -12.79 1.86
CA VAL A 161 4.96 -13.47 1.89
C VAL A 161 5.43 -13.81 0.47
N ARG A 162 4.60 -14.34 -0.43
CA ARG A 162 4.98 -14.59 -1.85
C ARG A 162 5.46 -13.34 -2.58
N ARG A 163 4.95 -12.16 -2.23
CA ARG A 163 5.40 -10.88 -2.80
C ARG A 163 6.74 -10.43 -2.21
N LYS A 164 7.03 -10.77 -0.94
CA LYS A 164 8.35 -10.62 -0.30
C LYS A 164 9.36 -11.70 -0.73
N GLU A 165 8.89 -12.90 -1.06
CA GLU A 165 9.69 -14.08 -1.44
C GLU A 165 10.05 -14.15 -2.94
N LYS A 166 9.65 -13.14 -3.73
CA LYS A 166 10.41 -12.85 -4.96
C LYS A 166 11.79 -12.23 -4.68
N LYS A 167 12.25 -12.22 -3.43
CA LYS A 167 13.68 -12.47 -3.17
C LYS A 167 13.97 -13.91 -3.56
N LYS A 168 14.28 -14.14 -4.85
CA LYS A 168 15.02 -15.34 -5.26
C LYS A 168 16.17 -15.51 -4.24
N GLY A 169 16.39 -16.72 -3.74
CA GLY A 169 17.64 -17.04 -3.06
C GLY A 169 18.81 -16.57 -3.94
N SER A 170 19.92 -16.18 -3.31
CA SER A 170 21.05 -15.60 -4.04
C SER A 170 21.40 -16.48 -5.24
N ASN A 171 21.50 -15.89 -6.44
CA ASN A 171 21.96 -16.65 -7.63
C ASN A 171 23.49 -16.86 -7.60
N LEU A 172 24.12 -16.59 -6.46
CA LEU A 172 25.54 -16.76 -6.25
C LEU A 172 25.81 -18.23 -5.89
N ASN A 173 26.45 -18.95 -6.81
CA ASN A 173 26.84 -20.34 -6.60
C ASN A 173 27.88 -20.51 -5.48
N ASN A 174 28.65 -19.46 -5.16
CA ASN A 174 29.60 -19.43 -4.06
C ASN A 174 29.95 -17.97 -3.68
N GLU A 175 29.87 -17.62 -2.40
CA GLU A 175 30.04 -16.24 -1.91
C GLU A 175 31.48 -15.96 -1.45
N ASN A 176 31.96 -14.75 -1.68
CA ASN A 176 33.23 -14.24 -1.23
C ASN A 176 33.24 -14.12 0.31
N LYS A 177 34.33 -14.56 0.95
CA LYS A 177 34.45 -14.57 2.42
C LYS A 177 34.59 -13.17 3.05
N SER A 178 35.04 -12.19 2.28
CA SER A 178 35.37 -10.84 2.76
C SER A 178 34.32 -9.80 2.38
N VAL A 179 33.56 -10.00 1.30
CA VAL A 179 32.55 -9.05 0.82
C VAL A 179 31.24 -9.79 0.60
N ARG A 180 30.19 -9.36 1.31
CA ARG A 180 28.85 -9.94 1.20
C ARG A 180 28.28 -9.76 -0.20
N ASN A 181 27.52 -10.76 -0.62
CA ASN A 181 26.85 -10.90 -1.91
C ASN A 181 27.77 -10.77 -3.14
N LEU A 182 29.07 -10.95 -2.96
CA LEU A 182 30.04 -10.95 -4.05
C LEU A 182 30.42 -12.41 -4.38
N SER A 183 30.60 -12.75 -5.65
CA SER A 183 31.05 -14.08 -6.05
C SER A 183 32.45 -14.38 -5.49
N ALA A 184 32.69 -15.63 -5.08
CA ALA A 184 34.01 -16.09 -4.66
C ALA A 184 35.09 -15.96 -5.75
N LYS A 185 34.70 -15.83 -7.03
CA LYS A 185 35.61 -15.58 -8.15
C LYS A 185 36.07 -14.12 -8.25
N VAL A 186 35.50 -13.21 -7.47
CA VAL A 186 35.81 -11.78 -7.51
C VAL A 186 36.58 -11.40 -6.25
N LYS A 187 37.64 -10.60 -6.39
CA LYS A 187 38.38 -10.02 -5.26
C LYS A 187 38.41 -8.50 -5.36
N MET A 188 38.46 -7.85 -4.20
CA MET A 188 38.73 -6.41 -4.11
C MET A 188 40.25 -6.20 -4.11
N ASN A 189 40.71 -5.18 -4.84
CA ASN A 189 42.08 -4.73 -4.84
C ASN A 189 42.14 -3.20 -4.79
N ILE A 190 43.30 -2.65 -4.44
CA ILE A 190 43.57 -1.23 -4.41
C ILE A 190 44.80 -0.95 -5.27
N THR A 191 44.65 -0.07 -6.26
CA THR A 191 45.78 0.40 -7.08
C THR A 191 45.86 1.92 -7.04
N PRO A 192 47.05 2.53 -7.21
CA PRO A 192 47.17 3.98 -7.27
C PRO A 192 46.30 4.63 -8.35
N GLN A 193 46.06 3.93 -9.47
CA GLN A 193 45.31 4.48 -10.60
C GLN A 193 43.79 4.38 -10.44
N LYS A 194 43.27 3.36 -9.76
CA LYS A 194 41.83 3.08 -9.68
C LYS A 194 41.24 3.15 -8.26
N GLY A 195 42.07 3.29 -7.23
CA GLY A 195 41.63 3.11 -5.85
C GLY A 195 41.06 1.70 -5.64
N ARG A 196 40.00 1.59 -4.83
CA ARG A 196 39.27 0.32 -4.59
C ARG A 196 38.53 -0.11 -5.86
N HIS A 197 38.79 -1.32 -6.31
CA HIS A 197 38.12 -1.91 -7.47
C HIS A 197 37.98 -3.42 -7.30
N TYR A 198 37.05 -4.00 -8.04
CA TYR A 198 36.86 -5.45 -8.12
C TYR A 198 37.49 -5.99 -9.40
N PHE A 199 38.02 -7.21 -9.32
CA PHE A 199 38.54 -7.96 -10.46
C PHE A 199 38.28 -9.45 -10.27
N THR A 200 38.16 -10.20 -11.36
CA THR A 200 37.97 -11.65 -11.33
C THR A 200 39.32 -12.36 -11.21
N THR A 201 39.38 -13.41 -10.40
CA THR A 201 40.57 -14.28 -10.26
C THR A 201 40.49 -15.57 -11.07
N PHE A 202 39.32 -15.84 -11.65
CA PHE A 202 39.06 -17.01 -12.48
C PHE A 202 38.21 -16.59 -13.70
N ASN A 203 38.20 -17.42 -14.73
CA ASN A 203 37.33 -17.22 -15.88
C ASN A 203 35.85 -17.22 -15.45
N THR A 204 35.09 -16.30 -16.02
CA THR A 204 33.65 -16.16 -15.82
C THR A 204 32.90 -16.60 -17.05
N GLU A 205 31.75 -17.22 -16.85
CA GLU A 205 30.87 -17.64 -17.94
C GLU A 205 29.84 -16.56 -18.29
N THR A 206 29.26 -16.66 -19.49
CA THR A 206 28.15 -15.77 -19.88
C THR A 206 26.97 -16.01 -18.95
N ASN A 207 26.33 -14.92 -18.48
CA ASN A 207 25.22 -14.94 -17.51
C ASN A 207 25.58 -15.40 -16.09
N GLU A 208 26.86 -15.53 -15.75
CA GLU A 208 27.28 -15.80 -14.36
C GLU A 208 27.04 -14.57 -13.45
N CYS A 209 26.39 -14.76 -12.31
CA CYS A 209 26.19 -13.70 -11.32
C CYS A 209 27.49 -13.44 -10.53
N LEU A 210 28.01 -12.21 -10.60
CA LEU A 210 29.25 -11.81 -9.90
C LEU A 210 29.01 -10.99 -8.64
N LEU A 211 27.90 -10.25 -8.57
CA LEU A 211 27.50 -9.39 -7.45
C LEU A 211 25.98 -9.30 -7.43
N GLU A 212 25.37 -9.49 -6.26
CA GLU A 212 23.93 -9.34 -6.05
C GLU A 212 23.65 -8.42 -4.86
N GLU A 213 23.40 -7.14 -5.10
CA GLU A 213 23.09 -6.19 -4.02
C GLU A 213 21.65 -5.71 -4.08
N VAL A 214 21.04 -5.60 -2.90
CA VAL A 214 19.79 -4.86 -2.72
C VAL A 214 20.14 -3.40 -2.53
N ALA A 215 19.49 -2.51 -3.29
CA ALA A 215 19.68 -1.08 -3.14
C ALA A 215 19.50 -0.66 -1.68
N TYR A 216 20.49 0.04 -1.13
CA TYR A 216 20.44 0.55 0.26
C TYR A 216 19.21 1.45 0.47
N LEU A 217 18.91 2.29 -0.52
CA LEU A 217 17.69 3.09 -0.60
C LEU A 217 17.30 3.30 -2.06
N GLY A 218 16.07 3.75 -2.28
CA GLY A 218 15.62 4.25 -3.57
C GLY A 218 14.53 5.30 -3.41
N VAL A 219 14.41 6.16 -4.42
CA VAL A 219 13.37 7.17 -4.56
C VAL A 219 12.68 7.00 -5.91
N LEU A 220 11.37 7.24 -5.96
CA LEU A 220 10.64 7.21 -7.23
C LEU A 220 10.87 8.52 -7.99
N ASN A 221 10.95 8.45 -9.32
CA ASN A 221 10.75 9.64 -10.14
C ASN A 221 9.31 10.15 -9.97
N PRO A 222 9.06 11.47 -10.09
CA PRO A 222 7.73 12.05 -9.93
C PRO A 222 6.65 11.42 -10.81
N GLU A 223 7.01 11.03 -12.04
CA GLU A 223 6.12 10.35 -13.00
C GLU A 223 5.54 9.01 -12.49
N PHE A 224 6.18 8.40 -11.49
CA PHE A 224 5.77 7.12 -10.92
C PHE A 224 5.03 7.22 -9.58
N PHE A 225 4.84 8.43 -9.04
CA PHE A 225 4.21 8.63 -7.71
C PHE A 225 2.80 8.06 -7.59
N SER A 226 2.05 8.03 -8.70
CA SER A 226 0.68 7.51 -8.76
C SER A 226 0.57 6.06 -9.21
N THR A 227 1.68 5.40 -9.56
CA THR A 227 1.67 4.05 -10.16
C THR A 227 2.55 3.05 -9.41
N HIS A 228 3.56 3.49 -8.68
CA HIS A 228 4.52 2.64 -7.97
C HIS A 228 4.48 2.84 -6.47
N CYS A 229 4.77 1.78 -5.74
CA CYS A 229 4.87 1.80 -4.29
C CYS A 229 6.05 2.68 -3.87
N SER A 230 5.79 3.69 -3.05
CA SER A 230 6.84 4.59 -2.56
C SER A 230 7.82 3.93 -1.58
N TYR A 231 7.52 2.69 -1.15
CA TYR A 231 8.38 1.85 -0.31
C TYR A 231 9.18 0.81 -1.11
N CYS A 232 8.50 -0.16 -1.72
CA CYS A 232 9.15 -1.29 -2.38
C CYS A 232 9.42 -1.07 -3.88
N LEU A 233 9.09 0.12 -4.41
CA LEU A 233 9.28 0.54 -5.80
C LEU A 233 8.58 -0.34 -6.85
N THR A 234 7.79 -1.32 -6.40
CA THR A 234 7.05 -2.21 -7.29
C THR A 234 5.80 -1.49 -7.81
N PRO A 235 5.39 -1.70 -9.06
CA PRO A 235 4.11 -1.22 -9.55
C PRO A 235 2.96 -1.65 -8.62
N CYS A 236 2.18 -0.68 -8.13
CA CYS A 236 1.00 -0.92 -7.31
C CYS A 236 -0.17 -1.45 -8.14
N LYS A 237 -0.06 -1.40 -9.48
CA LYS A 237 -1.20 -1.52 -10.40
C LYS A 237 -2.31 -0.54 -9.96
N SER A 238 -3.56 -0.84 -10.28
CA SER A 238 -4.71 -0.01 -9.87
C SER A 238 -5.16 -0.26 -8.41
N SER A 239 -4.45 -1.08 -7.62
CA SER A 239 -4.83 -1.47 -6.24
C SER A 239 -4.07 -0.72 -5.14
N GLY A 240 -3.24 0.27 -5.49
CA GLY A 240 -2.47 1.03 -4.50
C GLY A 240 -3.34 1.72 -3.46
N ILE A 241 -2.79 1.87 -2.26
CA ILE A 241 -3.38 2.69 -1.18
C ILE A 241 -2.56 3.97 -0.99
N PRO A 242 -3.20 5.12 -0.72
CA PRO A 242 -2.49 6.37 -0.58
C PRO A 242 -1.88 6.54 0.82
N CYS A 243 -0.98 7.50 0.94
CA CYS A 243 -0.73 8.15 2.23
C CYS A 243 -2.03 8.80 2.76
N LEU A 244 -2.21 8.83 4.08
CA LEU A 244 -3.33 9.51 4.72
C LEU A 244 -3.09 11.02 4.84
N GLY A 245 -1.83 11.45 4.99
CA GLY A 245 -1.44 12.84 5.13
C GLY A 245 -1.33 13.59 3.81
N CYS A 246 -0.61 13.04 2.83
CA CYS A 246 -0.35 13.69 1.55
C CYS A 246 -0.99 12.98 0.35
N SER A 247 -1.08 13.69 -0.76
CA SER A 247 -1.51 13.17 -2.07
C SER A 247 -0.37 12.72 -2.98
N CYS A 248 0.86 12.63 -2.46
CA CYS A 248 2.06 12.43 -3.30
C CYS A 248 2.56 10.99 -3.37
N THR A 249 2.05 10.09 -2.55
CA THR A 249 2.58 8.72 -2.44
C THR A 249 1.47 7.69 -2.36
N ILE A 250 1.73 6.55 -3.01
CA ILE A 250 0.94 5.33 -2.86
C ILE A 250 1.82 4.16 -2.42
N TYR A 251 1.17 3.11 -1.92
CA TYR A 251 1.78 1.90 -1.38
C TYR A 251 1.02 0.66 -1.85
N CYS A 252 1.70 -0.48 -1.89
CA CYS A 252 1.05 -1.76 -2.20
C CYS A 252 -0.05 -2.09 -1.19
N ASP A 253 0.22 -1.84 0.09
CA ASP A 253 -0.57 -2.23 1.24
C ASP A 253 -0.16 -1.42 2.49
N GLU A 254 -0.88 -1.68 3.58
CA GLU A 254 -0.68 -1.08 4.89
C GLU A 254 0.75 -1.29 5.40
N GLN A 255 1.34 -2.46 5.18
CA GLN A 255 2.70 -2.76 5.62
C GLN A 255 3.73 -1.88 4.93
N CYS A 256 3.64 -1.72 3.61
CA CYS A 256 4.52 -0.82 2.86
C CYS A 256 4.35 0.63 3.32
N ARG A 257 3.10 1.07 3.56
CA ARG A 257 2.82 2.41 4.06
C ARG A 257 3.43 2.65 5.45
N ILE A 258 3.23 1.71 6.38
CA ILE A 258 3.77 1.77 7.74
C ILE A 258 5.30 1.73 7.71
N SER A 259 5.90 0.87 6.89
CA SER A 259 7.36 0.74 6.79
C SER A 259 7.98 2.03 6.24
N ALA A 260 7.40 2.62 5.20
CA ALA A 260 7.84 3.93 4.71
C ALA A 260 7.68 5.02 5.76
N TRP A 261 6.52 5.08 6.43
CA TRP A 261 6.24 6.04 7.50
C TRP A 261 7.25 5.94 8.63
N LYS A 262 7.61 4.72 9.07
CA LYS A 262 8.54 4.51 10.16
C LYS A 262 9.95 5.00 9.85
N ILE A 263 10.41 4.82 8.61
CA ILE A 263 11.81 5.06 8.24
C ILE A 263 12.01 6.52 7.79
N TYR A 264 11.21 7.02 6.83
CA TYR A 264 11.50 8.32 6.19
C TYR A 264 10.27 9.17 5.88
N HIS A 265 9.10 8.56 5.62
CA HIS A 265 7.97 9.30 5.07
C HIS A 265 7.32 10.25 6.07
N TRP A 266 7.41 9.98 7.38
CA TRP A 266 6.94 10.88 8.43
C TRP A 266 7.50 12.30 8.29
N MET A 267 8.78 12.42 7.92
CA MET A 267 9.44 13.71 7.69
C MET A 267 9.16 14.21 6.28
N GLU A 268 9.23 13.33 5.28
CA GLU A 268 9.02 13.75 3.89
C GLU A 268 7.57 14.21 3.62
N CYS A 269 6.56 13.70 4.34
CA CYS A 269 5.14 13.77 3.97
C CYS A 269 4.68 15.16 3.53
N SER A 270 5.04 16.21 4.28
CA SER A 270 4.61 17.58 4.01
C SER A 270 5.54 18.37 3.08
N VAL A 271 6.71 17.81 2.74
CA VAL A 271 7.73 18.46 1.91
C VAL A 271 7.99 17.73 0.59
N ILE A 272 7.38 16.56 0.34
CA ILE A 272 7.53 15.81 -0.93
C ILE A 272 7.28 16.69 -2.15
N PRO A 273 6.22 17.52 -2.24
CA PRO A 273 6.03 18.39 -3.39
C PRO A 273 7.26 19.28 -3.65
N MET A 274 7.86 19.85 -2.60
CA MET A 274 9.06 20.67 -2.74
C MET A 274 10.29 19.85 -3.13
N LEU A 275 10.50 18.70 -2.48
CA LEU A 275 11.65 17.82 -2.73
C LEU A 275 11.61 17.20 -4.13
N ALA A 276 10.43 16.80 -4.59
CA ALA A 276 10.22 16.12 -5.87
C ALA A 276 10.30 17.07 -7.08
N ILE A 277 9.90 18.34 -6.91
CA ILE A 277 9.92 19.33 -8.01
C ILE A 277 11.33 19.92 -8.20
N LYS A 278 12.13 20.04 -7.12
CA LYS A 278 13.36 20.86 -7.16
C LYS A 278 14.65 20.07 -7.24
N CYS A 279 14.80 18.93 -6.58
CA CYS A 279 16.08 18.21 -6.53
C CYS A 279 15.90 16.77 -6.02
N MET A 280 15.92 15.81 -6.94
CA MET A 280 15.81 14.39 -6.58
C MET A 280 17.03 13.92 -5.77
N GLU A 281 18.20 14.50 -6.00
CA GLU A 281 19.45 14.23 -5.28
C GLU A 281 19.32 14.63 -3.80
N LEU A 282 18.68 15.76 -3.51
CA LEU A 282 18.39 16.17 -2.14
C LEU A 282 17.45 15.18 -1.45
N ARG A 283 16.43 14.69 -2.15
CA ARG A 283 15.53 13.66 -1.60
C ARG A 283 16.28 12.36 -1.31
N VAL A 284 17.20 11.95 -2.18
CA VAL A 284 18.08 10.80 -1.96
C VAL A 284 18.94 11.02 -0.72
N ALA A 285 19.60 12.17 -0.58
CA ALA A 285 20.46 12.48 0.56
C ALA A 285 19.69 12.50 1.88
N VAL A 286 18.52 13.15 1.90
CA VAL A 286 17.62 13.17 3.06
C VAL A 286 17.21 11.76 3.45
N ARG A 287 16.78 10.94 2.49
CA ARG A 287 16.37 9.56 2.77
C ARG A 287 17.55 8.72 3.26
N ALA A 288 18.76 8.94 2.77
CA ALA A 288 19.97 8.27 3.26
C ALA A 288 20.22 8.54 4.74
N LEU A 289 20.13 9.82 5.15
CA LEU A 289 20.29 10.22 6.54
C LEU A 289 19.21 9.61 7.45
N LEU A 290 17.95 9.63 7.01
CA LEU A 290 16.84 9.07 7.77
C LEU A 290 16.92 7.54 7.92
N THR A 291 17.31 6.84 6.84
CA THR A 291 17.53 5.39 6.89
C THR A 291 18.66 5.04 7.85
N GLY A 292 19.80 5.75 7.79
CA GLY A 292 20.91 5.54 8.71
C GLY A 292 20.53 5.80 10.17
N ALA A 293 19.83 6.91 10.45
CA ALA A 293 19.33 7.22 11.80
C ALA A 293 18.37 6.15 12.31
N TYR A 294 17.51 5.59 11.44
CA TYR A 294 16.60 4.51 11.80
C TYR A 294 17.36 3.23 12.17
N GLU A 295 18.39 2.88 11.40
CA GLU A 295 19.26 1.72 11.67
C GLU A 295 20.03 1.84 12.99
N LEU A 296 20.39 3.06 13.38
CA LEU A 296 21.03 3.38 14.66
C LEU A 296 20.05 3.49 15.84
N GLY A 297 18.73 3.44 15.58
CA GLY A 297 17.71 3.59 16.61
C GLY A 297 17.50 5.03 17.09
N GLU A 298 17.93 6.01 16.30
CA GLU A 298 17.89 7.44 16.62
C GLU A 298 16.62 8.15 16.11
N THR A 299 15.74 7.43 15.41
CA THR A 299 14.46 8.00 14.94
C THR A 299 13.40 8.02 16.04
N PRO A 300 12.49 9.03 16.04
CA PRO A 300 11.37 9.06 16.97
C PRO A 300 10.53 7.77 16.93
N GLN A 301 10.03 7.35 18.09
CA GLN A 301 9.00 6.31 18.14
C GLN A 301 7.68 6.92 17.64
N HIS A 302 7.29 6.53 16.43
CA HIS A 302 6.01 6.96 15.85
C HIS A 302 4.90 6.00 16.27
N ASP A 303 3.80 6.53 16.79
CA ASP A 303 2.59 5.73 17.01
C ASP A 303 1.99 5.35 15.66
N THR A 304 2.17 4.09 15.27
CA THR A 304 1.69 3.54 13.99
C THR A 304 0.17 3.35 13.95
N THR A 305 -0.53 3.58 15.06
CA THR A 305 -1.98 3.35 15.16
C THR A 305 -2.81 4.55 14.66
N HIS A 306 -2.29 5.78 14.72
CA HIS A 306 -3.10 6.99 14.50
C HIS A 306 -2.38 8.23 13.91
N THR A 307 -1.29 8.10 13.15
CA THR A 307 -0.54 9.30 12.75
C THR A 307 -0.90 9.83 11.35
N CYS A 308 -1.98 10.62 11.32
CA CYS A 308 -2.02 11.86 10.55
C CYS A 308 -3.02 12.84 11.18
N THR A 309 -2.65 13.35 12.36
CA THR A 309 -3.06 14.68 12.83
C THR A 309 -1.97 15.67 12.44
#